data_AF-A0A3L7YUU1-F1
#
_entry.id   AF-A0A3L7YUU1-F1
#
_cell.length_a   1.000
_cell.length_b   1.000
_cell.length_c   1.000
_cell.angle_alpha   90.00
_cell.angle_beta   90.00
_cell.angle_gamma   90.00
#
_symmetry.space_group_name_H-M   'P 1'
#
loop_
_entity.id
_entity.type
_entity.pdbx_description
1 polymer ?
#
loop_
_entity_poly.entity_id
_entity_poly.type
_entity_poly.pdbx_seq_one_letter_code
_entity_poly.pdbx_strand_id
1 'polypeptide(L)'
;MTRSSQALRLGAVGLITALSLLLHQQAARLPIDFDEDDYMRAGQILADEIRTGNPAILLEDNYRIEHPQFVKILIASVMLGMEPIQRIPELPVTANPYELMHRPTLAAVRRMEVAFGVLAVSTLALVSPVA
;
A
#
# COMPACT_ATOMS: atom_id res chain seq x y z
N MET A 1 1.47 36.54 9.38
CA MET A 1 2.39 35.56 10.00
C MET A 1 3.79 36.13 10.01
N THR A 2 4.49 36.08 11.13
CA THR A 2 5.91 36.48 11.21
C THR A 2 6.77 35.40 10.57
N ARG A 3 7.97 35.74 10.05
CA ARG A 3 8.92 34.75 9.50
C ARG A 3 9.22 33.62 10.50
N SER A 4 9.30 33.94 11.80
CA SER A 4 9.49 32.96 12.87
C SER A 4 8.32 31.96 13.00
N SER A 5 7.07 32.42 12.85
CA SER A 5 5.90 31.52 12.87
C SER A 5 5.84 30.58 11.67
N GLN A 6 6.34 31.01 10.51
CA GLN A 6 6.43 30.17 9.32
C GLN A 6 7.54 29.12 9.46
N ALA A 7 8.71 29.52 9.97
CA ALA A 7 9.81 28.59 10.25
C ALA A 7 9.41 27.50 11.26
N LEU A 8 8.71 27.86 12.34
CA LEU A 8 8.19 26.88 13.30
C LEU A 8 7.20 25.91 12.67
N ARG A 9 6.28 26.40 11.84
CA ARG A 9 5.32 25.55 11.11
C ARG A 9 6.04 24.56 10.19
N LEU A 10 6.99 25.03 9.37
CA LEU A 10 7.75 24.17 8.46
C LEU A 10 8.60 23.15 9.22
N GLY A 11 9.19 23.55 10.34
CA GLY A 11 9.90 22.64 11.25
C GLY A 11 8.99 21.54 11.79
N ALA A 12 7.78 21.89 12.22
CA ALA A 12 6.78 20.91 12.69
C ALA A 12 6.38 19.94 11.58
N VAL A 13 6.10 20.43 10.36
CA VAL A 13 5.79 19.58 9.20
C VAL A 13 6.93 18.61 8.90
N GLY A 14 8.18 19.10 8.92
CA GLY A 14 9.36 18.27 8.71
C GLY A 14 9.49 17.18 9.77
N LEU A 15 9.31 17.53 11.04
CA LEU A 15 9.34 16.57 12.16
C LEU A 15 8.24 15.50 12.02
N ILE A 16 7.00 15.91 11.75
CA ILE A 16 5.86 14.99 11.57
C ILE A 16 6.11 14.04 10.39
N THR A 17 6.63 14.56 9.28
CA THR A 17 6.97 13.75 8.10
C THR A 17 8.06 12.72 8.43
N ALA A 18 9.10 13.12 9.16
CA ALA A 18 10.16 12.21 9.58
C ALA A 18 9.65 11.11 10.53
N LEU A 19 8.81 11.48 11.50
CA LEU A 19 8.17 10.52 12.40
C LEU A 19 7.26 9.56 11.65
N SER A 20 6.46 10.08 10.71
CA SER A 20 5.60 9.27 9.85
C SER A 20 6.40 8.23 9.07
N LEU A 21 7.53 8.62 8.45
CA LEU A 21 8.40 7.69 7.73
C LEU A 21 8.93 6.58 8.65
N LEU A 22 9.44 6.93 9.83
CA LEU A 22 9.97 5.94 10.78
C LEU A 22 8.90 4.95 11.23
N LEU A 23 7.71 5.44 11.59
CA LEU A 23 6.61 4.60 12.07
C LEU A 23 6.07 3.68 10.98
N HIS A 24 5.87 4.19 9.75
CA HIS A 24 5.41 3.35 8.64
C HIS A 24 6.47 2.31 8.24
N GLN A 25 7.77 2.67 8.25
CA GLN A 25 8.83 1.69 8.01
C GLN A 25 8.88 0.60 9.08
N GLN A 26 8.59 0.94 10.34
CA GLN A 26 8.51 -0.03 11.41
C GLN A 26 7.27 -0.93 11.25
N ALA A 27 6.12 -0.37 10.88
CA ALA A 27 4.90 -1.12 10.60
C ALA A 27 5.08 -2.11 9.44
N ALA A 28 5.80 -1.73 8.38
CA ALA A 28 6.13 -2.60 7.26
C ALA A 28 6.99 -3.82 7.62
N ARG A 29 7.51 -3.91 8.84
CA ARG A 29 8.27 -5.06 9.36
C ARG A 29 7.46 -5.99 10.24
N LEU A 30 6.21 -5.63 10.54
CA LEU A 30 5.31 -6.49 11.30
C LEU A 30 5.01 -7.79 10.53
N PRO A 31 4.53 -8.84 11.22
CA PRO A 31 4.00 -10.03 10.58
C PRO A 31 2.93 -9.70 9.53
N ILE A 32 2.57 -10.69 8.72
CA ILE A 32 1.49 -10.55 7.75
C ILE A 32 0.17 -10.35 8.51
N ASP A 33 -0.61 -9.35 8.09
CA ASP A 33 -1.90 -9.03 8.72
C ASP A 33 -3.08 -9.62 7.93
N PHE A 34 -4.27 -9.65 8.54
CA PHE A 34 -5.43 -10.44 8.12
C PHE A 34 -5.79 -10.33 6.64
N ASP A 35 -5.87 -9.12 6.07
CA ASP A 35 -6.32 -8.91 4.69
C ASP A 35 -5.16 -8.74 3.69
N GLU A 36 -3.91 -8.76 4.16
CA GLU A 36 -2.75 -8.41 3.33
C GLU A 36 -2.58 -9.40 2.17
N ASP A 37 -2.87 -10.68 2.39
CA ASP A 37 -2.83 -11.72 1.36
C ASP A 37 -3.97 -11.59 0.35
N ASP A 38 -5.16 -11.15 0.77
CA ASP A 38 -6.29 -10.88 -0.10
C ASP A 38 -6.02 -9.69 -1.04
N TYR A 39 -5.45 -8.60 -0.52
CA TYR A 39 -5.01 -7.47 -1.34
C TYR A 39 -3.89 -7.84 -2.30
N MET A 40 -2.93 -8.66 -1.85
CA MET A 40 -1.85 -9.17 -2.68
C MET A 40 -2.39 -10.09 -3.78
N ARG A 41 -3.31 -11.00 -3.47
CA ARG A 41 -3.95 -11.90 -4.44
C ARG A 41 -4.75 -11.09 -5.48
N ALA A 42 -5.50 -10.10 -5.05
CA ALA A 42 -6.20 -9.19 -5.97
C ALA A 42 -5.23 -8.52 -6.94
N GLY A 43 -4.12 -7.99 -6.42
CA GLY A 43 -3.06 -7.39 -7.23
C GLY A 43 -2.46 -8.37 -8.24
N GLN A 44 -2.26 -9.63 -7.85
CA GLN A 44 -1.78 -10.68 -8.76
C GLN A 44 -2.80 -10.97 -9.87
N ILE A 45 -4.09 -11.12 -9.55
CA ILE A 45 -5.15 -11.34 -10.54
C ILE A 45 -5.13 -10.23 -11.59
N LEU A 46 -5.18 -8.97 -11.14
CA LEU A 46 -5.16 -7.82 -12.05
C LEU A 46 -3.87 -7.75 -12.87
N ALA A 47 -2.70 -7.94 -12.25
CA ALA A 47 -1.42 -7.87 -12.94
C ALA A 47 -1.25 -9.00 -13.97
N ASP A 48 -1.67 -10.22 -13.64
CA ASP A 48 -1.59 -11.38 -14.55
C ASP A 48 -2.47 -11.17 -15.79
N GLU A 49 -3.72 -10.72 -15.61
CA GLU A 49 -4.65 -10.44 -16.71
C GLU A 49 -4.21 -9.24 -17.56
N ILE A 50 -3.62 -8.20 -16.95
CA ILE A 50 -3.04 -7.10 -17.73
C ILE A 50 -1.87 -7.61 -18.58
N ARG A 51 -1.02 -8.51 -18.06
CA ARG A 51 0.10 -9.10 -18.83
C ARG A 51 -0.37 -9.96 -19.99
N THR A 52 -1.55 -10.58 -19.92
CA THR A 52 -2.13 -11.36 -21.02
C THR A 52 -2.78 -10.48 -22.09
N GLY A 53 -2.79 -9.16 -21.90
CA GLY A 53 -3.37 -8.19 -22.82
C GLY A 53 -4.81 -7.82 -22.50
N ASN A 54 -5.32 -8.15 -21.31
CA ASN A 54 -6.66 -7.76 -20.84
C ASN A 54 -6.61 -6.64 -19.78
N PRO A 55 -6.46 -5.35 -20.18
CA PRO A 55 -6.59 -4.24 -19.23
C PRO A 55 -8.03 -4.01 -18.76
N ALA A 56 -9.04 -4.59 -19.43
CA ALA A 56 -10.44 -4.45 -19.02
C ALA A 56 -10.74 -5.17 -17.69
N ILE A 57 -9.84 -6.06 -17.25
CA ILE A 57 -9.92 -6.73 -15.95
C ILE A 57 -10.16 -5.77 -14.78
N LEU A 58 -9.64 -4.53 -14.87
CA LEU A 58 -9.79 -3.51 -13.84
C LEU A 58 -11.27 -3.14 -13.57
N LEU A 59 -12.14 -3.39 -14.56
CA LEU A 59 -13.59 -3.13 -14.53
C LEU A 59 -14.41 -4.43 -14.46
N GLU A 60 -13.84 -5.55 -14.87
CA GLU A 60 -14.53 -6.85 -14.99
C GLU A 60 -14.47 -7.67 -13.69
N ASP A 61 -13.37 -7.56 -12.94
CA ASP A 61 -13.17 -8.30 -11.69
C ASP A 61 -12.88 -7.38 -10.50
N ASN A 62 -13.58 -7.67 -9.42
CA ASN A 62 -13.40 -7.02 -8.12
C ASN A 62 -13.36 -8.09 -7.03
N TYR A 63 -12.34 -8.94 -7.09
CA TYR A 63 -12.01 -9.94 -6.07
C TYR A 63 -12.09 -9.31 -4.67
N ARG A 64 -12.93 -9.86 -3.78
CA ARG A 64 -13.32 -9.25 -2.48
C ARG A 64 -13.95 -7.87 -2.67
N ILE A 65 -15.18 -7.82 -3.17
CA ILE A 65 -15.89 -6.59 -3.56
C ILE A 65 -16.03 -5.57 -2.41
N GLU A 66 -16.02 -6.06 -1.17
CA GLU A 66 -16.01 -5.28 0.06
C GLU A 66 -14.73 -4.43 0.22
N HIS A 67 -13.62 -4.83 -0.40
CA HIS A 67 -12.35 -4.12 -0.34
C HIS A 67 -12.26 -3.06 -1.45
N PRO A 68 -11.72 -1.86 -1.18
CA PRO A 68 -11.59 -0.80 -2.19
C PRO A 68 -10.77 -1.23 -3.42
N GLN A 69 -11.30 -1.01 -4.63
CA GLN A 69 -10.64 -1.40 -5.87
C GLN A 69 -9.33 -0.63 -6.13
N PHE A 70 -9.27 0.65 -5.73
CA PHE A 70 -8.12 1.51 -6.04
C PHE A 70 -6.80 0.97 -5.48
N VAL A 71 -6.79 0.45 -4.24
CA VAL A 71 -5.55 -0.11 -3.66
C VAL A 71 -5.12 -1.40 -4.36
N LYS A 72 -6.07 -2.25 -4.79
CA LYS A 72 -5.78 -3.45 -5.58
C LYS A 72 -5.11 -3.10 -6.91
N ILE A 73 -5.58 -2.02 -7.56
CA ILE A 73 -4.96 -1.48 -8.78
C ILE A 73 -3.54 -0.97 -8.51
N LEU A 74 -3.31 -0.25 -7.40
CA LEU A 74 -1.97 0.21 -7.04
C LEU A 74 -1.01 -0.97 -6.80
N ILE A 75 -1.46 -2.01 -6.09
CA ILE A 75 -0.67 -3.24 -5.88
C ILE A 75 -0.38 -3.92 -7.22
N ALA A 76 -1.37 -4.04 -8.10
CA ALA A 76 -1.18 -4.58 -9.45
C ALA A 76 -0.14 -3.78 -10.23
N SER A 77 -0.14 -2.45 -10.12
CA SER A 77 0.84 -1.59 -10.79
C SER A 77 2.27 -1.83 -10.30
N VAL A 78 2.46 -2.09 -9.00
CA VAL A 78 3.76 -2.51 -8.46
C VAL A 78 4.16 -3.86 -9.04
N MET A 79 3.24 -4.82 -9.04
CA MET A 79 3.50 -6.18 -9.51
C MET A 79 3.79 -6.25 -11.01
N LEU A 80 3.18 -5.39 -11.84
CA LEU A 80 3.47 -5.31 -13.28
C LEU A 80 4.94 -4.99 -13.59
N GLY A 81 5.62 -4.28 -12.70
CA GLY A 81 7.07 -4.02 -12.78
C GLY A 81 7.95 -5.15 -12.26
N MET A 82 7.37 -6.30 -11.91
CA MET A 82 8.05 -7.45 -11.32
C MET A 82 7.83 -8.73 -12.14
N GLU A 83 8.72 -9.70 -11.96
CA GLU A 83 8.56 -11.04 -12.51
C GLU A 83 7.25 -11.68 -12.02
N PRO A 84 6.51 -12.39 -12.91
CA PRO A 84 5.35 -13.16 -12.51
C PRO A 84 5.72 -14.18 -11.43
N ILE A 85 4.89 -14.27 -10.40
CA ILE A 85 5.06 -15.22 -9.30
C ILE A 85 3.83 -16.11 -9.19
N GLN A 86 3.97 -17.23 -8.51
CA GLN A 86 2.83 -18.09 -8.23
C GLN A 86 1.76 -17.31 -7.47
N ARG A 87 0.51 -17.45 -7.93
CA ARG A 87 -0.64 -16.82 -7.31
C ARG A 87 -0.85 -17.38 -5.90
N ILE A 88 -1.08 -16.48 -4.94
CA ILE A 88 -1.47 -16.81 -3.57
C ILE A 88 -2.77 -17.63 -3.66
N PRO A 89 -2.87 -18.79 -2.98
CA PRO A 89 -4.09 -19.60 -3.02
C PRO A 89 -5.27 -18.84 -2.43
N GLU A 90 -6.48 -19.17 -2.89
CA GLU A 90 -7.69 -18.63 -2.28
C GLU A 90 -7.94 -19.29 -0.93
N LEU A 91 -8.17 -18.47 0.10
CA LEU A 91 -8.47 -18.92 1.45
C LEU A 91 -9.87 -18.48 1.88
N PRO A 92 -10.56 -19.25 2.74
CA PRO A 92 -11.78 -18.80 3.39
C PRO A 92 -11.55 -17.50 4.19
N VAL A 93 -12.55 -16.62 4.26
CA VAL A 93 -12.49 -15.36 5.04
C VAL A 93 -12.22 -15.57 6.54
N THR A 94 -12.40 -16.79 7.05
CA THR A 94 -12.15 -17.16 8.44
C THR A 94 -10.79 -17.81 8.66
N ALA A 95 -10.00 -18.00 7.60
CA ALA A 95 -8.67 -18.59 7.70
C ALA A 95 -7.64 -17.56 8.20
N ASN A 96 -6.53 -18.06 8.73
CA ASN A 96 -5.36 -17.20 8.96
C ASN A 96 -4.79 -16.75 7.60
N PRO A 97 -4.17 -15.56 7.54
CA PRO A 97 -3.56 -15.06 6.31
C PRO A 97 -2.44 -15.98 5.81
N TYR A 98 -2.26 -16.01 4.49
CA TYR A 98 -1.27 -16.84 3.83
C TYR A 98 0.17 -16.40 4.13
N GLU A 99 0.87 -17.12 5.02
CA GLU A 99 2.20 -16.71 5.51
C GLU A 99 3.35 -16.88 4.50
N LEU A 100 3.15 -17.70 3.46
CA LEU A 100 4.18 -18.09 2.48
C LEU A 100 4.21 -17.18 1.24
N MET A 101 3.79 -15.91 1.38
CA MET A 101 3.87 -14.92 0.32
C MET A 101 5.31 -14.67 -0.15
N HIS A 102 5.47 -14.37 -1.45
CA HIS A 102 6.76 -14.04 -2.03
C HIS A 102 7.34 -12.75 -1.43
N ARG A 103 8.40 -12.89 -0.61
CA ARG A 103 8.95 -11.80 0.21
C ARG A 103 9.38 -10.56 -0.58
N PRO A 104 10.04 -10.67 -1.76
CA PRO A 104 10.37 -9.50 -2.57
C PRO A 104 9.15 -8.68 -3.01
N THR A 105 8.08 -9.34 -3.46
CA THR A 105 6.84 -8.65 -3.87
C THR A 105 6.15 -8.03 -2.68
N LEU A 106 6.04 -8.75 -1.56
CA LEU A 106 5.51 -8.22 -0.30
C LEU A 106 6.26 -6.95 0.13
N ALA A 107 7.60 -6.98 0.11
CA ALA A 107 8.42 -5.83 0.45
C ALA A 107 8.24 -4.65 -0.53
N ALA A 108 8.04 -4.92 -1.83
CA ALA A 108 7.78 -3.89 -2.82
C ALA A 108 6.43 -3.21 -2.61
N VAL A 109 5.38 -3.99 -2.34
CA VAL A 109 4.04 -3.49 -2.03
C VAL A 109 4.05 -2.70 -0.73
N ARG A 110 4.64 -3.23 0.35
CA ARG A 110 4.78 -2.50 1.62
C ARG A 110 5.54 -1.18 1.46
N ARG A 111 6.56 -1.11 0.59
CA ARG A 111 7.24 0.18 0.28
C ARG A 111 6.29 1.19 -0.36
N MET A 112 5.41 0.75 -1.26
CA MET A 112 4.37 1.60 -1.84
C MET A 112 3.40 2.08 -0.76
N GLU A 113 2.94 1.19 0.14
CA GLU A 113 2.04 1.56 1.25
C GLU A 113 2.68 2.56 2.21
N VAL A 114 3.96 2.36 2.56
CA VAL A 114 4.74 3.32 3.35
C VAL A 114 4.79 4.68 2.64
N ALA A 115 5.02 4.72 1.33
CA ALA A 115 5.06 5.97 0.58
C ALA A 115 3.72 6.70 0.62
N PHE A 116 2.60 6.00 0.42
CA PHE A 116 1.26 6.59 0.49
C PHE A 116 0.88 7.03 1.92
N GLY A 117 1.22 6.24 2.94
CA GLY A 117 1.00 6.59 4.34
C GLY A 117 1.78 7.85 4.76
N VAL A 118 3.05 7.95 4.36
CA VAL A 118 3.87 9.15 4.58
C VAL A 118 3.28 10.34 3.83
N LEU A 119 2.90 10.18 2.56
CA LEU A 119 2.29 11.23 1.75
C LEU A 119 1.00 11.76 2.41
N ALA A 120 0.14 10.87 2.90
CA ALA A 120 -1.11 11.25 3.58
C ALA A 120 -0.83 12.11 4.83
N VAL A 121 0.07 11.65 5.70
CA VAL A 121 0.43 12.37 6.93
C VAL A 121 1.12 13.70 6.63
N SER A 122 2.06 13.73 5.67
CA SER A 122 2.75 14.97 5.27
C SER A 122 1.78 15.98 4.66
N THR A 123 0.82 15.52 3.85
CA THR A 123 -0.21 16.39 3.27
C THR A 123 -1.10 16.99 4.36
N LEU A 124 -1.52 16.18 5.33
CA LEU A 124 -2.29 16.66 6.48
C LEU A 124 -1.48 17.68 7.30
N ALA A 125 -0.20 17.40 7.59
CA ALA A 125 0.67 18.30 8.33
C ALA A 125 0.87 19.64 7.60
N LEU A 126 0.96 19.64 6.26
CA LEU A 126 1.02 20.85 5.46
C LEU A 126 -0.23 21.71 5.61
N VAL A 127 -1.42 21.10 5.68
CA VAL A 127 -2.69 21.81 5.93
C VAL A 127 -2.71 22.35 7.36
N SER A 128 -2.49 21.47 8.34
CA SER A 128 -2.44 21.81 9.76
C SER A 128 -1.56 20.80 10.51
N PRO A 129 -0.41 21.22 11.08
CA PRO A 129 0.46 20.33 11.85
C PRO A 129 -0.11 19.93 13.23
N VAL A 130 -1.30 20.42 13.58
CA VAL A 130 -2.01 20.12 14.84
C VAL A 130 -3.40 19.53 14.60
N ALA A 131 -3.72 19.18 13.36
CA ALA A 131 -4.97 18.49 13.01
C ALA A 131 -5.00 17.06 13.55
#